data_AF-A0A7J7SMT8-F1
#
_entry.id   AF-A0A7J7SMT8-F1
#
_cell.length_a   1.000
_cell.length_b   1.000
_cell.length_c   1.000
_cell.angle_alpha   90.00
_cell.angle_beta   90.00
_cell.angle_gamma   90.00
#
_symmetry.space_group_name_H-M   'P 1'
#
loop_
_entity.id
_entity.type
_entity.pdbx_description
1 polymer ?
#
loop_
_entity_poly.entity_id
_entity_poly.type
_entity_poly.pdbx_seq_one_letter_code
_entity_poly.pdbx_strand_id
1 'polypeptide(L)'
;MAVVSLLLFGGLWSAVGASSPAVVTCGSVVKLLNTRHNVRLHSHDVRYGSGSGQQSVTGVTSVDDSNSYWRIRGKTSTVCERGTPIRCGQPIRLTHVNTGRNLHSHHFTSPLSGNQDPIQDITLHLVVTSP
;
A
#
# COMPACT_ATOMS: atom_id res chain seq x y z
N MET A 1 12.53 37.00 55.89
CA MET A 1 13.60 36.34 55.11
C MET A 1 14.00 35.10 55.91
N ALA A 2 13.86 33.84 55.51
CA ALA A 2 13.67 33.21 54.21
C ALA A 2 12.88 31.89 54.41
N VAL A 3 11.81 31.67 53.65
CA VAL A 3 11.68 30.80 52.46
C VAL A 3 11.56 29.30 52.77
N VAL A 4 10.37 28.82 52.44
CA VAL A 4 9.83 27.45 52.39
C VAL A 4 10.67 26.53 51.49
N SER A 5 10.81 25.26 51.85
CA SER A 5 11.12 24.22 50.86
C SER A 5 10.40 22.92 51.23
N LEU A 6 9.19 22.78 50.71
CA LEU A 6 8.43 21.54 50.68
C LEU A 6 8.87 20.77 49.43
N LEU A 7 9.74 19.77 49.59
CA LEU A 7 10.16 18.89 48.49
C LEU A 7 9.04 17.89 48.18
N LEU A 8 8.13 18.27 47.29
CA LEU A 8 7.23 17.35 46.62
C LEU A 8 8.03 16.58 45.56
N PHE A 9 8.44 15.36 45.86
CA PHE A 9 8.90 14.41 44.86
C PHE A 9 7.71 13.94 44.01
N GLY A 10 7.32 14.78 43.05
CA GLY A 10 6.42 14.38 41.97
C GLY A 10 7.15 13.42 41.04
N GLY A 11 6.88 12.11 41.20
CA GLY A 11 7.29 11.10 40.23
C GLY A 11 6.63 11.39 38.89
N LEU A 12 7.42 11.93 37.96
CA LEU A 12 7.02 12.12 36.57
C LEU A 12 6.96 10.73 35.90
N TRP A 13 5.80 10.08 35.97
CA TRP A 13 5.54 8.87 35.19
C TRP A 13 5.45 9.28 33.73
N SER A 14 6.56 9.18 33.00
CA SER A 14 6.54 9.30 31.55
C SER A 14 5.72 8.12 31.01
N ALA A 15 4.46 8.38 30.67
CA ALA A 15 3.69 7.47 29.85
C ALA A 15 4.36 7.43 28.47
N VAL A 16 5.14 6.36 28.22
CA VAL A 16 5.60 6.05 26.87
C VAL A 16 4.33 5.87 26.03
N GLY A 17 4.06 6.83 25.15
CA GLY A 17 2.93 6.77 24.23
C GLY A 17 3.09 5.54 23.36
N ALA A 18 2.25 4.53 23.58
CA ALA A 18 2.13 3.42 22.66
C ALA A 18 1.69 3.98 21.31
N SER A 19 2.56 3.92 20.31
CA SER A 19 2.17 4.24 18.93
C SER A 19 1.17 3.19 18.48
N SER A 20 -0.10 3.58 18.29
CA SER A 20 -1.10 2.71 17.66
C SER A 20 -0.52 2.13 16.37
N PRO A 21 -0.75 0.84 16.07
CA PRO A 21 -0.25 0.23 14.83
C PRO A 21 -0.71 1.08 13.63
N ALA A 22 0.21 1.35 12.71
CA ALA A 22 -0.10 2.17 11.53
C ALA A 22 -1.16 1.45 10.68
N VAL A 23 -2.39 1.95 10.72
CA VAL A 23 -3.51 1.37 9.97
C VAL A 23 -3.53 1.93 8.55
N VAL A 24 -3.67 1.05 7.58
CA VAL A 24 -3.89 1.44 6.19
C VAL A 24 -5.34 1.91 6.02
N THR A 25 -5.53 3.11 5.49
CA THR A 25 -6.86 3.73 5.34
C THR A 25 -7.20 4.00 3.88
N CYS A 26 -8.48 4.16 3.58
CA CYS A 26 -8.92 4.61 2.27
C CYS A 26 -8.32 5.97 1.93
N GLY A 27 -7.83 6.11 0.70
CA GLY A 27 -7.12 7.30 0.25
C GLY A 27 -5.64 7.34 0.62
N SER A 28 -5.13 6.40 1.42
CA SER A 28 -3.70 6.25 1.66
C SER A 28 -2.94 6.02 0.34
N VAL A 29 -1.73 6.56 0.28
CA VAL A 29 -0.78 6.33 -0.81
C VAL A 29 0.35 5.48 -0.27
N VAL A 30 0.59 4.32 -0.89
CA VAL A 30 1.49 3.28 -0.39
C VAL A 30 2.45 2.82 -1.48
N LYS A 31 3.58 2.23 -1.07
CA LYS A 31 4.42 1.38 -1.92
C LYS A 31 4.27 -0.05 -1.47
N LEU A 32 4.13 -0.99 -2.40
CA LEU A 32 3.88 -2.40 -2.12
C LEU A 32 5.15 -3.19 -2.39
N LEU A 33 5.77 -3.74 -1.34
CA LEU A 33 7.00 -4.50 -1.41
C LEU A 33 6.71 -6.01 -1.51
N ASN A 34 7.24 -6.66 -2.54
CA ASN A 34 7.39 -8.11 -2.55
C ASN A 34 8.61 -8.48 -1.70
N THR A 35 8.39 -9.07 -0.53
CA THR A 35 9.47 -9.37 0.44
C THR A 35 10.37 -10.52 0.00
N ARG A 36 9.90 -11.43 -0.87
CA ARG A 36 10.71 -12.54 -1.41
C ARG A 36 11.75 -12.06 -2.40
N HIS A 37 11.37 -11.13 -3.28
CA HIS A 37 12.24 -10.64 -4.36
C HIS A 37 12.79 -9.24 -4.11
N ASN A 38 12.39 -8.60 -3.01
CA ASN A 38 12.78 -7.25 -2.62
C ASN A 38 12.54 -6.19 -3.71
N VAL A 39 11.40 -6.31 -4.42
CA VAL A 39 10.98 -5.37 -5.47
C VAL A 39 9.64 -4.74 -5.13
N ARG A 40 9.44 -3.49 -5.55
CA ARG A 40 8.21 -2.71 -5.35
C ARG A 40 7.34 -2.73 -6.59
N LEU A 41 6.03 -2.84 -6.38
CA LEU A 41 5.04 -2.75 -7.46
C LEU A 41 5.17 -1.40 -8.15
N HIS A 42 5.34 -1.43 -9.46
CA HIS A 42 5.67 -0.26 -10.28
C HIS A 42 4.89 -0.27 -11.60
N SER A 43 4.58 0.90 -12.13
CA SER A 43 3.99 1.05 -13.47
C SER A 43 4.47 2.34 -14.15
N HIS A 44 4.45 2.40 -15.47
CA HIS A 44 4.93 3.55 -16.24
C HIS A 44 4.18 3.62 -17.58
N ASP A 45 4.35 4.67 -18.37
CA ASP A 45 3.66 4.82 -19.67
C ASP A 45 4.30 3.98 -20.79
N VAL A 46 4.48 2.69 -20.53
CA VAL A 46 4.81 1.68 -21.54
C VAL A 46 3.73 0.60 -21.46
N ARG A 47 3.39 0.04 -22.62
CA ARG A 47 2.37 -0.99 -22.78
C ARG A 47 3.03 -2.32 -23.15
N TYR A 48 2.38 -3.43 -22.85
CA TYR A 48 2.83 -4.72 -23.39
C TYR A 48 2.70 -4.73 -24.91
N GLY A 49 3.67 -5.33 -25.60
CA GLY A 49 3.63 -5.51 -27.07
C GLY A 49 2.76 -6.69 -27.54
N SER A 50 2.21 -7.46 -26.60
CA SER A 50 1.41 -8.66 -26.84
C SER A 50 0.32 -8.80 -25.75
N GLY A 51 -0.52 -9.84 -25.85
CA GLY A 51 -1.63 -10.05 -24.92
C GLY A 51 -2.68 -8.94 -25.05
N SER A 52 -3.01 -8.27 -23.95
CA SER A 52 -4.04 -7.22 -23.94
C SER A 52 -3.57 -5.86 -24.45
N GLY A 53 -2.26 -5.65 -24.64
CA GLY A 53 -1.69 -4.36 -25.03
C GLY A 53 -1.88 -3.23 -24.00
N GLN A 54 -2.30 -3.57 -22.78
CA GLN A 54 -2.52 -2.59 -21.71
C GLN A 54 -1.19 -2.15 -21.09
N GLN A 55 -1.27 -1.09 -20.26
CA GLN A 55 -0.13 -0.55 -19.53
C GLN A 55 0.57 -1.65 -18.72
N SER A 56 1.90 -1.68 -18.80
CA SER A 56 2.70 -2.67 -18.10
C SER A 56 2.75 -2.38 -16.60
N VAL A 57 2.89 -3.46 -15.84
CA VAL A 57 3.12 -3.44 -14.40
C VAL A 57 4.31 -4.35 -14.11
N THR A 58 5.26 -3.85 -13.34
CA THR A 58 6.54 -4.54 -13.07
C THR A 58 6.94 -4.44 -11.60
N GLY A 59 8.03 -5.10 -11.23
CA GLY A 59 8.71 -4.91 -9.96
C GLY A 59 10.03 -4.16 -10.15
N VAL A 60 10.30 -3.15 -9.32
CA VAL A 60 11.58 -2.40 -9.33
C VAL A 60 12.29 -2.47 -7.98
N THR A 61 13.62 -2.47 -7.98
CA THR A 61 14.43 -2.46 -6.74
C THR A 61 14.53 -1.08 -6.11
N SER A 62 14.37 -0.01 -6.91
CA SER A 62 14.42 1.38 -6.44
C SER A 62 13.39 1.62 -5.33
N VAL A 63 13.88 2.11 -4.19
CA VAL A 63 13.04 2.37 -3.00
C VAL A 63 12.22 3.65 -3.19
N ASP A 64 12.76 4.62 -3.91
CA ASP A 64 12.34 6.03 -3.86
C ASP A 64 11.54 6.43 -5.09
N ASP A 65 11.40 5.52 -6.06
CA ASP A 65 10.73 5.77 -7.33
C ASP A 65 9.26 6.21 -7.14
N SER A 66 8.88 7.31 -7.80
CA SER A 66 7.54 7.90 -7.74
C SER A 66 6.49 7.06 -8.47
N ASN A 67 6.89 6.27 -9.46
CA ASN A 67 6.06 5.31 -10.18
C ASN A 67 5.77 4.03 -9.36
N SER A 68 6.23 3.98 -8.12
CA SER A 68 5.88 2.92 -7.16
C SER A 68 4.77 3.32 -6.19
N TYR A 69 4.19 4.53 -6.34
CA TYR A 69 3.10 4.99 -5.50
C TYR A 69 1.73 4.53 -6.01
N TRP A 70 0.97 3.87 -5.12
CA TRP A 70 -0.38 3.38 -5.39
C TRP A 70 -1.35 3.96 -4.37
N ARG A 71 -2.46 4.53 -4.84
CA ARG A 71 -3.54 5.05 -4.01
C ARG A 71 -4.58 3.96 -3.76
N ILE A 72 -4.96 3.80 -2.50
CA ILE A 72 -6.02 2.88 -2.09
C ILE A 72 -7.38 3.55 -2.24
N ARG A 73 -8.31 2.86 -2.92
CA ARG A 73 -9.70 3.29 -3.09
C ARG A 73 -10.65 2.14 -2.79
N GLY A 74 -11.89 2.46 -2.46
CA GLY A 74 -12.95 1.45 -2.37
C GLY A 74 -13.30 0.86 -3.73
N LYS A 75 -14.00 -0.28 -3.71
CA LYS A 75 -14.67 -0.87 -4.88
C LYS A 75 -15.57 0.17 -5.55
N THR A 76 -15.74 0.09 -6.88
CA THR A 76 -16.47 1.08 -7.69
C THR A 76 -17.88 1.39 -7.16
N SER A 77 -18.58 0.39 -6.63
CA SER A 77 -19.96 0.49 -6.13
C SER A 77 -20.07 0.80 -4.63
N THR A 78 -18.97 1.14 -3.96
CA THR A 78 -18.94 1.31 -2.51
C THR A 78 -18.26 2.62 -2.14
N VAL A 79 -18.92 3.42 -1.31
CA VAL A 79 -18.33 4.64 -0.74
C VAL A 79 -17.19 4.23 0.18
N CYS A 80 -16.04 4.87 0.02
CA CYS A 80 -14.84 4.64 0.80
C CYS A 80 -14.28 6.00 1.19
N GLU A 81 -14.70 6.47 2.35
CA GLU A 81 -14.33 7.77 2.86
C GLU A 81 -12.85 7.80 3.24
N ARG A 82 -12.18 8.92 2.94
CA ARG A 82 -10.76 9.07 3.24
C ARG A 82 -10.54 8.93 4.74
N GLY A 83 -9.53 8.17 5.14
CA GLY A 83 -9.22 7.93 6.55
C GLY A 83 -9.95 6.73 7.15
N THR A 84 -10.95 6.16 6.46
CA THR A 84 -11.61 4.92 6.91
C THR A 84 -10.62 3.75 6.86
N PRO A 85 -10.40 3.03 7.97
CA PRO A 85 -9.57 1.82 8.00
C PRO A 85 -9.98 0.78 6.98
N ILE A 86 -9.01 0.20 6.26
CA ILE A 86 -9.23 -0.94 5.39
C ILE A 86 -9.17 -2.22 6.21
N ARG A 87 -10.22 -3.03 6.15
CA ARG A 87 -10.29 -4.32 6.84
C ARG A 87 -9.65 -5.42 6.00
N CYS A 88 -9.09 -6.45 6.67
CA CYS A 88 -8.66 -7.66 6.00
C CYS A 88 -9.81 -8.29 5.22
N GLY A 89 -9.55 -8.73 3.99
CA GLY A 89 -10.56 -9.29 3.08
C GLY A 89 -11.49 -8.25 2.43
N GLN A 90 -11.38 -6.96 2.76
CA GLN A 90 -12.17 -5.91 2.12
C GLN A 90 -11.70 -5.71 0.67
N PRO A 91 -12.61 -5.75 -0.32
CA PRO A 91 -12.26 -5.46 -1.70
C PRO A 91 -11.87 -3.98 -1.86
N ILE A 92 -10.68 -3.75 -2.41
CA ILE A 92 -10.15 -2.42 -2.70
C ILE A 92 -9.74 -2.31 -4.17
N ARG A 93 -9.44 -1.09 -4.59
CA ARG A 93 -8.73 -0.80 -5.84
C ARG A 93 -7.41 -0.12 -5.53
N LEU A 94 -6.38 -0.51 -6.26
CA LEU A 94 -5.09 0.15 -6.26
C LEU A 94 -4.98 0.97 -7.54
N THR A 95 -4.90 2.29 -7.39
CA THR A 95 -4.76 3.22 -8.52
C THR A 95 -3.32 3.74 -8.55
N HIS A 96 -2.61 3.53 -9.66
CA HIS A 96 -1.28 4.09 -9.86
C HIS A 96 -1.35 5.62 -9.86
N VAL A 97 -0.56 6.28 -9.01
CA VAL A 97 -0.70 7.71 -8.76
C VAL A 97 -0.39 8.54 -10.02
N ASN A 98 0.66 8.19 -10.75
CA ASN A 98 1.13 9.01 -11.87
C ASN A 98 0.29 8.83 -13.14
N THR A 99 -0.29 7.65 -13.37
CA THR A 99 -1.05 7.36 -14.61
C THR A 99 -2.56 7.34 -14.41
N GLY A 100 -3.03 7.32 -13.16
CA GLY A 100 -4.45 7.21 -12.81
C GLY A 100 -5.09 5.86 -13.18
N ARG A 101 -4.31 4.90 -13.68
CA ARG A 101 -4.79 3.57 -14.07
C ARG A 101 -4.94 2.68 -12.84
N ASN A 102 -5.92 1.78 -12.87
CA ASN A 102 -6.08 0.79 -11.81
C ASN A 102 -5.21 -0.42 -12.11
N LEU A 103 -4.70 -1.03 -11.04
CA LEU A 103 -4.19 -2.38 -11.10
C LEU A 103 -5.31 -3.29 -11.59
N HIS A 104 -5.06 -4.03 -12.66
CA HIS A 104 -6.08 -4.79 -13.36
C HIS A 104 -5.52 -6.15 -13.78
N SER A 105 -6.37 -7.15 -13.63
CA SER A 105 -6.17 -8.53 -14.06
C SER A 105 -7.29 -8.93 -15.03
N HIS A 106 -6.98 -9.79 -15.98
CA HIS A 106 -7.93 -10.42 -16.90
C HIS A 106 -7.36 -11.74 -17.43
N HIS A 107 -8.19 -12.53 -18.11
CA HIS A 107 -7.77 -13.81 -18.69
C HIS A 107 -6.97 -13.62 -19.99
N PHE A 108 -5.68 -13.30 -19.87
CA PHE A 108 -4.72 -13.30 -20.98
C PHE A 108 -3.41 -13.96 -20.54
N THR A 109 -2.76 -14.66 -21.46
CA THR A 109 -1.44 -15.28 -21.21
C THR A 109 -0.40 -14.22 -20.88
N SER A 110 0.38 -14.46 -19.83
CA SER A 110 1.48 -13.57 -19.46
C SER A 110 2.51 -13.47 -20.60
N PRO A 111 2.95 -12.26 -20.98
CA PRO A 111 3.79 -12.05 -22.15
C PRO A 111 5.21 -12.60 -22.02
N LEU A 112 5.68 -12.92 -20.80
CA LEU A 112 7.06 -13.38 -20.56
C LEU A 112 7.17 -14.83 -20.08
N SER A 113 6.20 -15.34 -19.34
CA SER A 113 6.28 -16.70 -18.77
C SER A 113 5.52 -17.75 -19.59
N GLY A 114 4.65 -17.35 -20.53
CA GLY A 114 3.81 -18.30 -21.28
C GLY A 114 2.80 -19.07 -20.42
N ASN A 115 2.79 -18.87 -19.10
CA ASN A 115 1.82 -19.47 -18.22
C ASN A 115 0.43 -18.87 -18.50
N GLN A 116 -0.57 -19.74 -18.54
CA GLN A 116 -1.97 -19.41 -18.28
C GLN A 116 -2.22 -19.26 -16.78
N ASP A 117 -1.21 -18.88 -15.99
CA ASP A 117 -1.52 -18.15 -14.78
C ASP A 117 -1.94 -16.79 -15.35
N PRO A 118 -3.22 -16.39 -15.28
CA PRO A 118 -3.47 -14.96 -15.37
C PRO A 118 -2.50 -14.31 -14.38
N ILE A 119 -2.27 -13.02 -14.52
CA ILE A 119 -2.03 -12.28 -13.28
C ILE A 119 -3.36 -12.43 -12.51
N GLN A 120 -3.58 -13.58 -11.89
CA GLN A 120 -4.88 -14.11 -11.44
C GLN A 120 -5.01 -13.56 -10.06
N ASP A 121 -5.53 -12.35 -10.07
CA ASP A 121 -5.35 -11.39 -9.01
C ASP A 121 -3.86 -11.14 -8.72
N ILE A 122 -3.43 -9.89 -8.84
CA ILE A 122 -2.65 -9.39 -7.71
C ILE A 122 -3.66 -9.37 -6.55
N THR A 123 -3.94 -10.54 -5.98
CA THR A 123 -4.37 -10.65 -4.59
C THR A 123 -3.08 -10.31 -3.88
N LEU A 124 -2.81 -9.00 -3.83
CA LEU A 124 -2.14 -8.47 -2.68
C LEU A 124 -3.09 -8.86 -1.56
N HIS A 125 -2.80 -10.01 -0.95
CA HIS A 125 -2.94 -10.12 0.48
C HIS A 125 -2.14 -8.92 0.98
N LEU A 126 -2.83 -7.79 1.14
CA LEU A 126 -2.45 -6.76 2.08
C LEU A 126 -2.50 -7.52 3.40
N VAL A 127 -1.44 -8.26 3.70
CA VAL A 127 -1.17 -8.65 5.07
C VAL A 127 -0.80 -7.32 5.66
N VAL A 128 -1.81 -6.66 6.24
CA VAL A 128 -1.56 -5.65 7.26
C VAL A 128 -0.95 -6.47 8.40
N THR A 129 0.34 -6.81 8.27
CA THR A 129 1.11 -7.29 9.39
C THR A 129 1.18 -6.09 10.32
N SER A 130 0.35 -6.09 11.35
CA SER A 130 0.77 -5.46 12.59
C SER A 130 2.14 -6.08 12.97
N PRO A 131 3.08 -5.29 13.51
CA PRO A 131 4.24 -5.89 14.16
C PRO A 131 3.82 -6.90 15.24
#